data_AF-A0A9N7PMY4-F1
#
_entry.id   AF-A0A9N7PMY4-F1
#
_cell.length_a   1.000
_cell.length_b   1.000
_cell.length_c   1.000
_cell.angle_alpha   90.00
_cell.angle_beta   90.00
_cell.angle_gamma   90.00
#
_symmetry.space_group_name_H-M   'P 1'
#
loop_
_entity.id
_entity.type
_entity.pdbx_description
1 polymer ?
#
loop_
_entity_poly.entity_id
_entity_poly.type
_entity_poly.pdbx_seq_one_letter_code
_entity_poly.pdbx_strand_id
1 'polypeptide(L)'
;MKRSVVDNKFKTNKVGLQMGYIIISFLISILTMQVLTLFKLMLILDIQMSDVLYIGEAILIIGTILTVIGGMDFLKDNLFREESILKGIGIGTISGLGIMFITYLYRIIPVFIGKRVIAIGSNQAVSTYKDFSFESLLVTSITPAILEEFVFRVGGFTICAVIFRFIFQQIRKDKKSLIEINVLNLRSRYGLMALIFTSLIFAIMHGPSILSLPIYLLPGLLFGFLYCKYGLGVSIVSHCMSNYLSSLILTLVVFLINLLV
;
A
#
# COMPACT_ATOMS: atom_id res chain seq x y z
N MET A 1 27.93 -23.75 -20.00
CA MET A 1 26.48 -23.51 -20.10
C MET A 1 26.23 -22.00 -19.98
N LYS A 2 26.04 -21.30 -21.11
CA LYS A 2 25.80 -19.85 -21.13
C LYS A 2 24.44 -19.57 -20.48
N ARG A 3 24.43 -18.89 -19.32
CA ARG A 3 23.20 -18.28 -18.81
C ARG A 3 22.84 -17.16 -19.77
N SER A 4 21.83 -17.37 -20.60
CA SER A 4 21.18 -16.31 -21.34
C SER A 4 20.67 -15.31 -20.32
N VAL A 5 21.32 -14.16 -20.25
CA VAL A 5 20.76 -12.96 -19.66
C VAL A 5 19.48 -12.73 -20.44
N VAL A 6 18.35 -13.03 -19.80
CA VAL A 6 17.04 -12.68 -20.33
C VAL A 6 16.99 -11.16 -20.26
N ASP A 7 17.42 -10.55 -21.36
CA ASP A 7 17.30 -9.14 -21.67
C ASP A 7 15.82 -8.86 -21.89
N ASN A 8 15.03 -8.93 -20.81
CA ASN A 8 13.64 -8.48 -20.80
C ASN A 8 13.68 -6.95 -20.82
N LYS A 9 14.01 -6.37 -21.98
CA LYS A 9 13.61 -5.02 -22.32
C LYS A 9 12.09 -4.98 -22.23
N PHE A 10 11.59 -4.50 -21.10
CA PHE A 10 10.17 -4.26 -20.89
C PHE A 10 9.69 -3.36 -22.04
N LYS A 11 8.87 -3.91 -22.94
CA LYS A 11 8.22 -3.11 -23.97
C LYS A 11 7.28 -2.15 -23.26
N THR A 12 7.60 -0.86 -23.31
CA THR A 12 6.77 0.21 -22.79
C THR A 12 5.36 0.11 -23.38
N ASN A 13 4.40 -0.27 -22.55
CA ASN A 13 3.00 -0.27 -22.94
C ASN A 13 2.53 1.18 -22.98
N LYS A 14 2.23 1.69 -24.19
CA LYS A 14 1.74 3.05 -24.42
C LYS A 14 0.50 3.38 -23.56
N VAL A 15 -0.32 2.37 -23.29
CA VAL A 15 -1.49 2.46 -22.37
C VAL A 15 -1.04 2.65 -20.92
N GLY A 16 -0.02 1.92 -20.47
CA GLY A 16 0.54 2.06 -19.12
C GLY A 16 1.17 3.44 -18.88
N LEU A 17 1.80 4.02 -19.91
CA LEU A 17 2.33 5.39 -19.86
C LEU A 17 1.21 6.44 -19.73
N GLN A 18 0.16 6.29 -20.54
CA GLN A 18 -1.02 7.17 -20.49
C GLN A 18 -1.75 7.05 -19.15
N MET A 19 -1.90 5.84 -18.61
CA MET A 19 -2.43 5.60 -17.26
C MET A 19 -1.53 6.19 -16.19
N GLY A 20 -0.21 6.19 -16.36
CA GLY A 20 0.72 6.86 -15.46
C GLY A 20 0.56 8.37 -15.41
N TYR A 21 0.38 9.02 -16.56
CA TYR A 21 0.05 10.45 -16.60
C TYR A 21 -1.30 10.74 -15.94
N ILE A 22 -2.32 9.90 -16.19
CA ILE A 22 -3.63 10.03 -15.56
C ILE A 22 -3.52 9.87 -14.04
N ILE A 23 -2.76 8.88 -13.56
CA ILE A 23 -2.54 8.66 -12.12
C ILE A 23 -1.80 9.86 -11.54
N ILE A 24 -0.69 10.31 -12.11
CA ILE A 24 0.06 11.48 -11.60
C ILE A 24 -0.81 12.74 -11.59
N SER A 25 -1.52 13.04 -12.67
CA SER A 25 -2.45 14.17 -12.71
C SER A 25 -3.56 14.02 -11.68
N PHE A 26 -4.03 12.81 -11.45
CA PHE A 26 -5.00 12.50 -10.40
C PHE A 26 -4.40 12.68 -9.00
N LEU A 27 -3.15 12.26 -8.76
CA LEU A 27 -2.41 12.48 -7.52
C LEU A 27 -2.22 13.98 -7.24
N ILE A 28 -1.85 14.74 -8.26
CA ILE A 28 -1.73 16.21 -8.18
C ILE A 28 -3.10 16.81 -7.89
N SER A 29 -4.18 16.33 -8.53
CA SER A 29 -5.53 16.84 -8.30
C SER A 29 -6.04 16.53 -6.88
N ILE A 30 -5.72 15.34 -6.35
CA ILE A 30 -6.02 14.95 -4.97
C ILE A 30 -5.20 15.80 -4.02
N LEU A 31 -3.91 15.99 -4.31
CA LEU A 31 -3.05 16.86 -3.53
C LEU A 31 -3.60 18.28 -3.48
N THR A 32 -3.98 18.86 -4.61
CA THR A 32 -4.60 20.18 -4.68
C THR A 32 -5.92 20.20 -3.91
N MET A 33 -6.79 19.21 -4.09
CA MET A 33 -8.06 19.11 -3.38
C MET A 33 -7.89 18.94 -1.87
N GLN A 34 -6.89 18.18 -1.42
CA GLN A 34 -6.58 17.99 -0.02
C GLN A 34 -5.96 19.21 0.60
N VAL A 35 -5.06 19.91 -0.11
CA VAL A 35 -4.54 21.20 0.32
C VAL A 35 -5.68 22.20 0.45
N LEU A 36 -6.59 22.29 -0.53
CA LEU A 36 -7.75 23.18 -0.47
C LEU A 36 -8.74 22.79 0.64
N THR A 37 -8.96 21.50 0.87
CA THR A 37 -9.83 20.98 1.95
C THR A 37 -9.22 21.21 3.31
N LEU A 38 -7.90 21.05 3.44
CA LEU A 38 -7.14 21.33 4.64
C LEU A 38 -7.14 22.84 4.94
N PHE A 39 -6.94 23.70 3.94
CA PHE A 39 -7.10 25.15 4.09
C PHE A 39 -8.52 25.52 4.54
N LYS A 40 -9.55 24.90 3.96
CA LYS A 40 -10.95 25.12 4.35
C LYS A 40 -11.23 24.61 5.77
N LEU A 41 -10.69 23.47 6.17
CA LEU A 41 -10.82 22.91 7.53
C LEU A 41 -10.07 23.76 8.56
N MET A 42 -8.86 24.22 8.25
CA MET A 42 -8.07 25.11 9.11
C MET A 42 -8.77 26.46 9.32
N LEU A 43 -9.39 27.02 8.27
CA LEU A 43 -10.15 28.28 8.36
C LEU A 43 -11.45 28.15 9.15
N ILE A 44 -12.08 26.98 9.19
CA ILE A 44 -13.40 26.77 9.79
C ILE A 44 -13.32 26.16 11.20
N LEU A 45 -12.33 25.31 11.49
CA LEU A 45 -12.30 24.47 12.69
C LEU A 45 -11.11 24.73 13.64
N ASP A 46 -10.28 25.74 13.38
CA ASP A 46 -9.14 26.15 14.24
C ASP A 46 -8.19 24.98 14.62
N ILE A 47 -7.98 24.05 13.68
CA ILE A 47 -7.14 22.87 13.86
C ILE A 47 -5.66 23.29 13.85
N GLN A 48 -4.90 22.87 14.86
CA GLN A 48 -3.48 23.21 14.99
C GLN A 48 -2.61 22.43 13.98
N MET A 49 -1.58 23.08 13.43
CA MET A 49 -0.64 22.47 12.46
C MET A 49 0.06 21.21 12.98
N SER A 50 0.14 21.02 14.30
CA SER A 50 0.69 19.80 14.93
C SER A 50 -0.07 18.52 14.56
N ASP A 51 -1.35 18.64 14.18
CA ASP A 51 -2.20 17.49 13.83
C ASP A 51 -2.07 17.11 12.34
N VAL A 52 -1.39 17.94 11.53
CA VAL A 52 -1.26 17.83 10.07
C VAL A 52 0.10 17.24 9.64
N LEU A 53 1.05 17.15 10.57
CA LEU A 53 2.48 16.94 10.29
C LEU A 53 2.76 15.78 9.31
N TYR A 54 2.14 14.62 9.50
CA TYR A 54 2.56 13.40 8.80
C TYR A 54 2.15 13.28 7.34
N ILE A 55 1.13 14.03 6.88
CA ILE A 55 0.60 13.90 5.52
C ILE A 55 1.31 14.88 4.58
N GLY A 56 1.51 16.12 5.01
CA GLY A 56 2.22 17.14 4.22
C GLY A 56 3.69 16.77 3.98
N GLU A 57 4.34 16.16 4.96
CA GLU A 57 5.75 15.75 4.89
C GLU A 57 5.96 14.54 3.96
N ALA A 58 5.10 13.52 4.05
CA ALA A 58 5.15 12.37 3.16
C ALA A 58 4.88 12.77 1.69
N ILE A 59 3.94 13.68 1.46
CA ILE A 59 3.61 14.23 0.15
C ILE A 59 4.76 15.07 -0.42
N LEU A 60 5.40 15.91 0.40
CA LEU A 60 6.55 16.70 -0.03
C LEU A 60 7.74 15.79 -0.36
N ILE A 61 8.00 14.77 0.45
CA ILE A 61 9.10 13.82 0.24
C ILE A 61 8.84 12.95 -1.01
N ILE A 62 7.62 12.43 -1.21
CA ILE A 62 7.25 11.66 -2.40
C ILE A 62 7.29 12.55 -3.65
N GLY A 63 6.77 13.77 -3.57
CA GLY A 63 6.82 14.76 -4.64
C GLY A 63 8.26 15.12 -5.02
N THR A 64 9.14 15.36 -4.05
CA THR A 64 10.56 15.66 -4.30
C THR A 64 11.32 14.45 -4.89
N ILE A 65 11.04 13.23 -4.42
CA ILE A 65 11.64 12.00 -4.99
C ILE A 65 11.18 11.77 -6.44
N LEU A 66 9.91 12.04 -6.74
CA LEU A 66 9.36 11.88 -8.09
C LEU A 66 9.88 12.94 -9.09
N THR A 67 10.15 14.16 -8.61
CA THR A 67 10.45 15.30 -9.48
C THR A 67 11.96 15.53 -9.69
N VAL A 68 12.82 15.16 -8.75
CA VAL A 68 14.24 15.60 -8.77
C VAL A 68 15.24 14.58 -9.32
N ILE A 69 15.01 13.25 -9.25
CA ILE A 69 16.09 12.26 -9.51
C ILE A 69 15.63 11.00 -10.29
N GLY A 70 14.88 11.17 -11.39
CA GLY A 70 14.52 10.03 -12.26
C GLY A 70 13.24 9.28 -11.87
N GLY A 71 12.37 9.90 -11.07
CA GLY A 71 11.08 9.35 -10.68
C GLY A 71 10.15 9.04 -11.87
N MET A 72 10.23 9.81 -12.96
CA MET A 72 9.50 9.50 -14.19
C MET A 72 9.93 8.18 -14.81
N ASP A 73 11.23 7.90 -14.89
CA ASP A 73 11.73 6.65 -15.47
C ASP A 73 11.46 5.48 -14.52
N PHE A 74 11.56 5.69 -13.20
CA PHE A 74 11.07 4.73 -12.22
C PHE A 74 9.59 4.41 -12.41
N LEU A 75 8.72 5.41 -12.56
CA LEU A 75 7.30 5.18 -12.79
C LEU A 75 7.05 4.47 -14.11
N LYS A 76 7.75 4.83 -15.19
CA LYS A 76 7.67 4.10 -16.47
C LYS A 76 7.98 2.62 -16.31
N ASP A 77 9.03 2.30 -15.56
CA ASP A 77 9.51 0.93 -15.41
C ASP A 77 8.76 0.12 -14.35
N ASN A 78 8.06 0.78 -13.41
CA ASN A 78 7.53 0.13 -12.21
C ASN A 78 6.04 0.36 -11.94
N LEU A 79 5.37 1.24 -12.68
CA LEU A 79 3.93 1.47 -12.51
C LEU A 79 3.12 0.24 -12.92
N PHE A 80 3.45 -0.36 -14.07
CA PHE A 80 2.83 -1.58 -14.57
C PHE A 80 3.91 -2.48 -15.16
N ARG A 81 4.19 -3.62 -14.49
CA ARG A 81 5.28 -4.54 -14.86
C ARG A 81 4.84 -5.74 -15.69
N GLU A 82 3.56 -6.07 -15.66
CA GLU A 82 2.99 -7.16 -16.46
C GLU A 82 1.85 -6.65 -17.35
N GLU A 83 1.62 -7.32 -18.47
CA GLU A 83 0.49 -7.04 -19.37
C GLU A 83 -0.86 -7.44 -18.74
N SER A 84 -0.84 -8.36 -17.76
CA SER A 84 -2.04 -8.89 -17.11
C SER A 84 -2.60 -7.98 -16.00
N ILE A 85 -2.57 -6.66 -16.21
CA ILE A 85 -2.95 -5.61 -15.24
C ILE A 85 -4.33 -5.87 -14.63
N LEU A 86 -5.35 -6.12 -15.47
CA LEU A 86 -6.73 -6.35 -15.02
C LEU A 86 -6.85 -7.61 -14.15
N LYS A 87 -6.09 -8.65 -14.46
CA LYS A 87 -6.03 -9.87 -13.65
C LYS A 87 -5.39 -9.58 -12.30
N GLY A 88 -4.32 -8.78 -12.29
CA GLY A 88 -3.68 -8.32 -11.06
C GLY A 88 -4.64 -7.53 -10.17
N ILE A 89 -5.39 -6.58 -10.74
CA ILE A 89 -6.40 -5.80 -10.04
C ILE A 89 -7.50 -6.71 -9.48
N GLY A 90 -8.09 -7.56 -10.31
CA GLY A 90 -9.17 -8.45 -9.89
C GLY A 90 -8.75 -9.39 -8.76
N ILE A 91 -7.60 -10.08 -8.89
CA ILE A 91 -7.07 -10.96 -7.85
C ILE A 91 -6.76 -10.16 -6.58
N GLY A 92 -6.15 -8.99 -6.72
CA GLY A 92 -5.77 -8.13 -5.61
C GLY A 92 -6.98 -7.65 -4.82
N THR A 93 -8.00 -7.12 -5.50
CA THR A 93 -9.25 -6.69 -4.87
C THR A 93 -9.98 -7.84 -4.20
N ILE A 94 -10.17 -8.98 -4.87
CA ILE A 94 -10.87 -10.13 -4.28
C ILE A 94 -10.12 -10.65 -3.04
N SER A 95 -8.78 -10.72 -3.12
CA SER A 95 -7.94 -11.15 -2.00
C SER A 95 -7.98 -10.15 -0.84
N GLY A 96 -7.99 -8.85 -1.13
CA GLY A 96 -8.14 -7.79 -0.14
C GLY A 96 -9.49 -7.87 0.58
N LEU A 97 -10.58 -8.06 -0.17
CA LEU A 97 -11.91 -8.30 0.39
C LEU A 97 -11.96 -9.56 1.26
N GLY A 98 -11.32 -10.65 0.81
CA GLY A 98 -11.18 -11.88 1.58
C GLY A 98 -10.42 -11.68 2.90
N ILE A 99 -9.31 -10.94 2.88
CA ILE A 99 -8.55 -10.59 4.09
C ILE A 99 -9.42 -9.78 5.06
N MET A 100 -10.19 -8.81 4.57
CA MET A 100 -11.11 -8.03 5.42
C MET A 100 -12.20 -8.91 6.02
N PHE A 101 -12.77 -9.83 5.24
CA PHE A 101 -13.77 -10.78 5.73
C PHE A 101 -13.19 -11.65 6.86
N ILE A 102 -12.02 -12.24 6.64
CA ILE A 102 -11.27 -13.01 7.65
C ILE A 102 -10.97 -12.14 8.88
N THR A 103 -10.59 -10.89 8.67
CA THR A 103 -10.29 -9.94 9.75
C THR A 103 -11.50 -9.69 10.63
N TYR A 104 -12.68 -9.45 10.04
CA TYR A 104 -13.90 -9.25 10.83
C TYR A 104 -14.31 -10.52 11.58
N LEU A 105 -14.25 -11.69 10.93
CA LEU A 105 -14.52 -12.97 11.61
C LEU A 105 -13.56 -13.19 12.79
N TYR A 106 -12.26 -13.05 12.55
CA TYR A 106 -11.22 -13.23 13.56
C TYR A 106 -11.46 -12.36 14.80
N ARG A 107 -11.87 -11.10 14.60
CA ARG A 107 -12.17 -10.17 15.70
C ARG A 107 -13.35 -10.60 16.56
N ILE A 108 -14.29 -11.36 15.99
CA ILE A 108 -15.56 -11.73 16.62
C ILE A 108 -15.49 -13.11 17.27
N ILE A 109 -14.53 -13.97 16.89
CA ILE A 109 -14.30 -15.29 17.53
C ILE A 109 -14.36 -15.24 19.08
N PRO A 110 -13.73 -14.27 19.78
CA PRO A 110 -13.78 -14.23 21.23
C PRO A 110 -15.18 -14.03 21.82
N VAL A 111 -16.13 -13.46 21.06
CA VAL A 111 -17.51 -13.25 21.52
C VAL A 111 -18.21 -14.58 21.80
N PHE A 112 -17.95 -15.60 20.96
CA PHE A 112 -18.52 -16.93 21.14
C PHE A 112 -18.05 -17.66 22.42
N ILE A 113 -17.00 -17.15 23.06
CA ILE A 113 -16.48 -17.66 24.34
C ILE A 113 -16.64 -16.64 25.49
N GLY A 114 -17.57 -15.69 25.35
CA GLY A 114 -17.90 -14.70 26.39
C GLY A 114 -16.87 -13.59 26.57
N LYS A 115 -15.93 -13.41 25.64
CA LYS A 115 -14.92 -12.34 25.68
C LYS A 115 -15.32 -11.16 24.78
N ARG A 116 -14.69 -10.01 24.99
CA ARG A 116 -14.91 -8.81 24.17
C ARG A 116 -14.31 -8.97 22.77
N VAL A 117 -14.90 -8.28 21.79
CA VAL A 117 -14.39 -8.19 20.40
C VAL A 117 -12.94 -7.67 20.40
N ILE A 118 -12.09 -8.23 19.55
CA ILE A 118 -10.71 -7.74 19.38
C ILE A 118 -10.78 -6.33 18.78
N ALA A 119 -10.15 -5.38 19.47
CA ALA A 119 -10.06 -4.00 19.00
C ALA A 119 -9.28 -3.92 17.68
N ILE A 120 -9.72 -3.03 16.79
CA ILE A 120 -8.91 -2.56 15.67
C ILE A 120 -7.72 -1.76 16.20
N GLY A 121 -6.69 -1.63 15.37
CA GLY A 121 -5.57 -0.75 15.65
C GLY A 121 -6.02 0.71 15.78
N SER A 122 -5.38 1.46 16.68
CA SER A 122 -5.78 2.82 17.05
C SER A 122 -5.72 3.83 15.90
N ASN A 123 -4.89 3.54 14.88
CA ASN A 123 -4.62 4.45 13.76
C ASN A 123 -5.38 4.05 12.49
N GLN A 124 -6.40 3.19 12.62
CA GLN A 124 -7.22 2.76 11.50
C GLN A 124 -8.42 3.68 11.32
N ALA A 125 -8.61 4.17 10.10
CA ALA A 125 -9.79 4.96 9.69
C ALA A 125 -11.03 4.07 9.51
N VAL A 126 -11.35 3.24 10.51
CA VAL A 126 -12.44 2.26 10.42
C VAL A 126 -13.24 2.27 11.71
N SER A 127 -14.10 3.27 11.93
CA SER A 127 -15.04 3.23 13.05
C SER A 127 -16.49 3.51 12.71
N THR A 128 -16.82 3.84 11.46
CA THR A 128 -18.22 4.09 11.05
C THR A 128 -18.48 3.63 9.63
N TYR A 129 -19.75 3.31 9.35
CA TYR A 129 -20.25 3.04 8.01
C TYR A 129 -19.75 4.13 7.05
N LYS A 130 -18.96 3.75 6.05
CA LYS A 130 -18.54 4.68 4.99
C LYS A 130 -19.72 4.88 4.06
N ASP A 131 -20.16 6.12 3.89
CA ASP A 131 -21.07 6.47 2.81
C ASP A 131 -20.36 6.27 1.47
N PHE A 132 -21.11 5.92 0.42
CA PHE A 132 -20.56 5.71 -0.93
C PHE A 132 -20.42 7.03 -1.72
N SER A 133 -20.34 8.17 -1.01
CA SER A 133 -20.14 9.48 -1.63
C SER A 133 -18.79 9.58 -2.32
N PHE A 134 -18.68 10.50 -3.29
CA PHE A 134 -17.44 10.72 -4.01
C PHE A 134 -16.34 11.26 -3.08
N GLU A 135 -16.71 12.11 -2.12
CA GLU A 135 -15.84 12.64 -1.08
C GLU A 135 -15.27 11.52 -0.19
N SER A 136 -16.11 10.58 0.24
CA SER A 136 -15.69 9.42 1.02
C SER A 136 -14.79 8.48 0.23
N LEU A 137 -15.08 8.25 -1.06
CA LEU A 137 -14.20 7.52 -1.96
C LEU A 137 -12.79 8.15 -2.03
N LEU A 138 -12.73 9.48 -2.18
CA LEU A 138 -11.45 10.20 -2.23
C LEU A 138 -10.68 10.08 -0.90
N VAL A 139 -11.32 10.46 0.21
CA VAL A 139 -10.65 10.61 1.52
C VAL A 139 -10.32 9.27 2.15
N THR A 140 -11.20 8.27 2.02
CA THR A 140 -11.09 7.03 2.81
C THR A 140 -10.58 5.83 2.02
N SER A 141 -10.46 5.95 0.70
CA SER A 141 -10.07 4.85 -0.18
C SER A 141 -8.90 5.22 -1.07
N ILE A 142 -9.06 6.29 -1.85
CA ILE A 142 -8.08 6.67 -2.86
C ILE A 142 -6.82 7.28 -2.23
N THR A 143 -6.94 8.34 -1.43
CA THR A 143 -5.76 8.99 -0.84
C THR A 143 -4.96 8.02 0.05
N PRO A 144 -5.57 7.30 1.00
CA PRO A 144 -4.81 6.42 1.88
C PRO A 144 -4.08 5.34 1.09
N ALA A 145 -4.74 4.72 0.09
CA ALA A 145 -4.12 3.72 -0.75
C ALA A 145 -2.90 4.26 -1.51
N ILE A 146 -3.00 5.45 -2.10
CA ILE A 146 -1.85 6.08 -2.76
C ILE A 146 -0.73 6.31 -1.74
N LEU A 147 -1.03 7.01 -0.64
CA LEU A 147 -0.04 7.42 0.32
C LEU A 147 0.69 6.20 0.92
N GLU A 148 -0.06 5.22 1.38
CA GLU A 148 0.47 3.99 1.96
C GLU A 148 1.30 3.21 0.95
N GLU A 149 0.81 3.03 -0.29
CA GLU A 149 1.58 2.30 -1.29
C GLU A 149 2.88 3.04 -1.68
N PHE A 150 2.87 4.37 -1.77
CA PHE A 150 4.12 5.11 -2.01
C PHE A 150 5.09 5.01 -0.83
N VAL A 151 4.62 5.23 0.39
CA VAL A 151 5.47 5.16 1.60
C VAL A 151 6.06 3.76 1.77
N PHE A 152 5.24 2.72 1.73
CA PHE A 152 5.69 1.37 2.07
C PHE A 152 6.28 0.60 0.89
N ARG A 153 5.84 0.86 -0.36
CA ARG A 153 6.35 0.13 -1.54
C ARG A 153 7.50 0.83 -2.21
N VAL A 154 7.37 2.14 -2.43
CA VAL A 154 8.46 2.89 -3.05
C VAL A 154 9.50 3.23 -1.99
N GLY A 155 9.10 3.95 -0.94
CA GLY A 155 10.00 4.34 0.15
C GLY A 155 10.58 3.14 0.89
N GLY A 156 9.70 2.26 1.39
CA GLY A 156 10.09 1.10 2.19
C GLY A 156 11.04 0.14 1.48
N PHE A 157 10.73 -0.27 0.24
CA PHE A 157 11.63 -1.17 -0.50
C PHE A 157 12.96 -0.50 -0.86
N THR A 158 12.94 0.81 -1.15
CA THR A 158 14.17 1.57 -1.44
C THR A 158 15.07 1.62 -0.21
N ILE A 159 14.50 1.91 0.97
CA ILE A 159 15.23 1.89 2.24
C ILE A 159 15.82 0.50 2.49
N CYS A 160 15.04 -0.57 2.28
CA CYS A 160 15.57 -1.94 2.39
C CYS A 160 16.72 -2.20 1.43
N ALA A 161 16.63 -1.76 0.17
CA ALA A 161 17.71 -1.91 -0.81
C ALA A 161 18.99 -1.20 -0.37
N VAL A 162 18.88 0.02 0.14
CA VAL A 162 20.01 0.81 0.68
C VAL A 162 20.63 0.12 1.89
N ILE A 163 19.81 -0.32 2.85
CA ILE A 163 20.27 -1.03 4.05
C ILE A 163 21.00 -2.33 3.67
N PHE A 164 20.41 -3.16 2.81
CA PHE A 164 21.04 -4.41 2.37
C PHE A 164 22.35 -4.14 1.65
N ARG A 165 22.42 -3.09 0.83
CA ARG A 165 23.65 -2.68 0.15
C ARG A 165 24.72 -2.25 1.14
N PHE A 166 24.36 -1.44 2.12
CA PHE A 166 25.28 -0.98 3.16
C PHE A 166 25.82 -2.15 4.00
N ILE A 167 24.94 -3.00 4.53
CA ILE A 167 25.32 -4.19 5.30
C ILE A 167 26.27 -5.08 4.48
N PHE A 168 25.94 -5.29 3.20
CA PHE A 168 26.74 -6.14 2.34
C PHE A 168 28.12 -5.56 2.01
N GLN A 169 28.24 -4.23 1.85
CA GLN A 169 29.54 -3.55 1.70
C GLN A 169 30.42 -3.71 2.96
N GLN A 170 29.82 -3.72 4.14
CA GLN A 170 30.56 -3.91 5.40
C GLN A 170 30.99 -5.37 5.60
N ILE A 171 30.12 -6.33 5.29
CA ILE A 171 30.39 -7.76 5.50
C ILE A 171 31.28 -8.34 4.38
N ARG A 172 31.12 -7.87 3.14
CA ARG A 172 31.91 -8.31 1.99
C ARG A 172 32.64 -7.10 1.40
N LYS A 173 33.93 -6.96 1.73
CA LYS A 173 34.83 -5.95 1.16
C LYS A 173 35.06 -6.08 -0.35
N ASP A 174 34.44 -7.07 -1.01
CA ASP A 174 34.62 -7.35 -2.43
C ASP A 174 33.68 -6.52 -3.30
N LYS A 175 34.26 -5.50 -3.97
CA LYS A 175 33.57 -4.52 -4.83
C LYS A 175 32.78 -5.16 -5.98
N LYS A 176 33.09 -6.40 -6.39
CA LYS A 176 32.43 -7.06 -7.54
C LYS A 176 31.02 -7.59 -7.25
N SER A 177 30.63 -7.70 -5.98
CA SER A 177 29.37 -8.35 -5.58
C SER A 177 28.17 -7.41 -5.41
N LEU A 178 28.36 -6.11 -5.65
CA LEU A 178 27.35 -5.05 -5.50
C LEU A 178 26.17 -5.10 -6.49
N ILE A 179 26.19 -6.02 -7.46
CA ILE A 179 25.36 -5.95 -8.68
C ILE A 179 24.00 -6.67 -8.58
N GLU A 180 23.66 -7.41 -7.51
CA GLU A 180 22.41 -8.21 -7.50
C GLU A 180 21.49 -8.05 -6.27
N ILE A 181 21.43 -6.86 -5.66
CA ILE A 181 20.38 -6.59 -4.66
C ILE A 181 19.10 -6.16 -5.39
N ASN A 182 18.30 -7.14 -5.77
CA ASN A 182 16.99 -6.90 -6.36
C ASN A 182 15.87 -7.14 -5.34
N VAL A 183 15.48 -6.07 -4.64
CA VAL A 183 14.38 -6.10 -3.64
C VAL A 183 12.99 -6.28 -4.26
N LEU A 184 12.86 -6.14 -5.59
CA LEU A 184 11.60 -6.32 -6.31
C LEU A 184 11.41 -7.77 -6.77
N ASN A 185 12.50 -8.54 -6.84
CA ASN A 185 12.44 -9.95 -7.14
C ASN A 185 12.13 -10.77 -5.88
N LEU A 186 10.87 -11.17 -5.72
CA LEU A 186 10.41 -12.00 -4.61
C LEU A 186 11.04 -13.40 -4.54
N ARG A 187 11.65 -13.89 -5.64
CA ARG A 187 12.43 -15.14 -5.61
C ARG A 187 13.80 -14.95 -4.95
N SER A 188 14.26 -13.71 -4.81
CA SER A 188 15.48 -13.39 -4.09
C SER A 188 15.19 -13.29 -2.59
N ARG A 189 16.15 -13.71 -1.76
CA ARG A 189 16.06 -13.53 -0.30
C ARG A 189 15.84 -12.06 0.09
N TYR A 190 16.41 -11.12 -0.67
CA TYR A 190 16.31 -9.69 -0.40
C TYR A 190 14.91 -9.16 -0.67
N GLY A 191 14.27 -9.59 -1.76
CA GLY A 191 12.90 -9.22 -2.07
C GLY A 191 11.91 -9.79 -1.06
N LEU A 192 12.09 -11.04 -0.64
CA LEU A 192 11.26 -11.63 0.41
C LEU A 192 11.45 -10.92 1.76
N MET A 193 12.69 -10.62 2.16
CA MET A 193 12.97 -9.88 3.40
C MET A 193 12.40 -8.46 3.35
N ALA A 194 12.53 -7.75 2.21
CA ALA A 194 11.94 -6.43 2.03
C ALA A 194 10.40 -6.47 2.13
N LEU A 195 9.76 -7.47 1.51
CA LEU A 195 8.32 -7.66 1.60
C LEU A 195 7.87 -7.87 3.05
N ILE A 196 8.51 -8.79 3.77
CA ILE A 196 8.14 -9.09 5.18
C ILE A 196 8.37 -7.86 6.06
N PHE A 197 9.54 -7.22 5.94
CA PHE A 197 9.90 -6.09 6.79
C PHE A 197 8.99 -4.88 6.57
N THR A 198 8.76 -4.49 5.31
CA THR A 198 7.87 -3.36 5.00
C THR A 198 6.42 -3.63 5.39
N SER A 199 5.97 -4.89 5.26
CA SER A 199 4.63 -5.30 5.71
C SER A 199 4.49 -5.29 7.24
N LEU A 200 5.57 -5.62 7.97
CA LEU A 200 5.58 -5.54 9.42
C LEU A 200 5.52 -4.09 9.91
N ILE A 201 6.31 -3.18 9.31
CA ILE A 201 6.24 -1.75 9.65
C ILE A 201 4.84 -1.21 9.34
N PHE A 202 4.29 -1.54 8.16
CA PHE A 202 2.91 -1.21 7.80
C PHE A 202 1.94 -1.68 8.88
N ALA A 203 2.04 -2.93 9.32
CA ALA A 203 1.14 -3.48 10.34
C ALA A 203 1.28 -2.74 11.68
N ILE A 204 2.50 -2.47 12.14
CA ILE A 204 2.77 -1.76 13.40
C ILE A 204 2.26 -0.32 13.37
N MET A 205 2.40 0.39 12.23
CA MET A 205 1.94 1.77 12.09
C MET A 205 0.43 1.94 12.27
N HIS A 206 -0.33 0.87 12.09
CA HIS A 206 -1.77 0.86 12.36
C HIS A 206 -2.12 0.77 13.85
N GLY A 207 -1.12 0.70 14.74
CA GLY A 207 -1.29 0.62 16.19
C GLY A 207 -2.03 -0.63 16.68
N PRO A 208 -1.70 -1.84 16.19
CA PRO A 208 -2.42 -3.04 16.59
C PRO A 208 -2.06 -3.47 18.01
N SER A 209 -2.98 -4.20 18.65
CA SER A 209 -2.63 -5.04 19.80
C SER A 209 -1.85 -6.27 19.34
N ILE A 210 -1.20 -6.98 20.26
CA ILE A 210 -0.52 -8.24 19.92
C ILE A 210 -1.47 -9.28 19.30
N LEU A 211 -2.74 -9.25 19.70
CA LEU A 211 -3.78 -10.14 19.18
C LEU A 211 -4.23 -9.75 17.77
N SER A 212 -4.14 -8.47 17.41
CA SER A 212 -4.52 -7.97 16.09
C SER A 212 -3.34 -7.77 15.14
N LEU A 213 -2.08 -7.84 15.59
CA LEU A 213 -0.93 -7.71 14.70
C LEU A 213 -0.94 -8.67 13.48
N PRO A 214 -1.29 -9.97 13.63
CA PRO A 214 -1.28 -10.89 12.48
C PRO A 214 -2.25 -10.49 11.36
N ILE A 215 -3.43 -9.95 11.70
CA ILE A 215 -4.42 -9.54 10.70
C ILE A 215 -3.97 -8.28 9.93
N TYR A 216 -3.21 -7.38 10.56
CA TYR A 216 -2.66 -6.19 9.90
C TYR A 216 -1.44 -6.47 9.02
N LEU A 217 -0.79 -7.63 9.21
CA LEU A 217 0.32 -8.05 8.36
C LEU A 217 -0.16 -8.48 6.96
N LEU A 218 -1.36 -9.07 6.87
CA LEU A 218 -1.87 -9.65 5.62
C LEU A 218 -2.07 -8.61 4.49
N PRO A 219 -2.70 -7.44 4.71
CA PRO A 219 -2.79 -6.42 3.67
C PRO A 219 -1.40 -5.92 3.22
N GLY A 220 -0.50 -5.74 4.18
CA GLY A 220 0.90 -5.39 3.92
C GLY A 220 1.56 -6.37 2.95
N LEU A 221 1.42 -7.67 3.19
CA LEU A 221 1.98 -8.73 2.35
C LEU A 221 1.31 -8.80 0.98
N LEU A 222 -0.03 -8.69 0.93
CA LEU A 222 -0.80 -8.76 -0.32
C LEU A 222 -0.40 -7.63 -1.27
N PHE A 223 -0.50 -6.38 -0.82
CA PHE A 223 -0.21 -5.23 -1.68
C PHE A 223 1.29 -5.14 -2.00
N GLY A 224 2.16 -5.56 -1.08
CA GLY A 224 3.59 -5.69 -1.37
C GLY A 224 3.90 -6.74 -2.44
N PHE A 225 3.19 -7.87 -2.43
CA PHE A 225 3.28 -8.88 -3.49
C PHE A 225 2.79 -8.34 -4.83
N LEU A 226 1.64 -7.65 -4.86
CA LEU A 226 1.09 -7.05 -6.07
C LEU A 226 2.03 -6.00 -6.66
N TYR A 227 2.63 -5.17 -5.81
CA TYR A 227 3.67 -4.21 -6.22
C TYR A 227 4.86 -4.91 -6.88
N CYS A 228 5.39 -5.97 -6.27
CA CYS A 228 6.54 -6.68 -6.82
C CYS A 228 6.22 -7.35 -8.15
N LYS A 229 5.05 -8.00 -8.25
CA LYS A 229 4.65 -8.80 -9.40
C LYS A 229 4.09 -7.96 -10.54
N TYR A 230 3.10 -7.11 -10.27
CA TYR A 230 2.32 -6.40 -11.29
C TYR A 230 2.65 -4.90 -11.38
N GLY A 231 3.29 -4.32 -10.36
CA GLY A 231 3.68 -2.92 -10.32
C GLY A 231 2.84 -2.06 -9.38
N LEU A 232 3.28 -0.81 -9.19
CA LEU A 232 2.71 0.14 -8.22
C LEU A 232 1.25 0.47 -8.52
N GLY A 233 0.88 0.65 -9.80
CA GLY A 233 -0.48 1.00 -10.19
C GLY A 233 -1.48 -0.09 -9.83
N VAL A 234 -1.13 -1.36 -10.03
CA VAL A 234 -2.00 -2.49 -9.62
C VAL A 234 -2.15 -2.55 -8.11
N SER A 235 -1.07 -2.30 -7.36
CA SER A 235 -1.13 -2.25 -5.89
C SER A 235 -2.10 -1.16 -5.40
N ILE A 236 -1.94 0.07 -5.90
CA ILE A 236 -2.77 1.22 -5.55
C ILE A 236 -4.24 0.96 -5.88
N VAL A 237 -4.54 0.53 -7.11
CA VAL A 237 -5.93 0.32 -7.53
C VAL A 237 -6.58 -0.82 -6.73
N SER A 238 -5.85 -1.92 -6.50
CA SER A 238 -6.38 -3.04 -5.71
C SER A 238 -6.66 -2.63 -4.27
N HIS A 239 -5.75 -1.85 -3.67
CA HIS A 239 -5.88 -1.34 -2.31
C HIS A 239 -7.04 -0.36 -2.21
N CYS A 240 -7.13 0.62 -3.10
CA CYS A 240 -8.24 1.55 -3.19
C CYS A 240 -9.59 0.82 -3.29
N MET A 241 -9.72 -0.13 -4.22
CA MET A 241 -10.96 -0.89 -4.41
C MET A 241 -11.33 -1.70 -3.18
N SER A 242 -10.34 -2.29 -2.49
CA SER A 242 -10.57 -3.00 -1.24
C SER A 242 -11.06 -2.05 -0.15
N ASN A 243 -10.43 -0.88 0.01
CA ASN A 243 -10.84 0.12 1.00
C ASN A 243 -12.25 0.66 0.74
N TYR A 244 -12.62 0.87 -0.52
CA TYR A 244 -13.93 1.35 -0.91
C TYR A 244 -15.03 0.33 -0.63
N LEU A 245 -14.80 -0.94 -0.94
CA LEU A 245 -15.77 -2.02 -0.77
C LEU A 245 -15.77 -2.63 0.65
N SER A 246 -14.93 -2.12 1.55
CA SER A 246 -14.79 -2.63 2.93
C SER A 246 -16.09 -2.58 3.74
N SER A 247 -16.89 -1.52 3.56
CA SER A 247 -18.20 -1.35 4.24
C SER A 247 -19.20 -2.44 3.85
N LEU A 248 -19.17 -2.88 2.59
CA LEU A 248 -20.00 -3.99 2.11
C LEU A 248 -19.61 -5.31 2.78
N ILE A 249 -18.31 -5.58 2.94
CA ILE A 249 -17.84 -6.78 3.64
C ILE A 249 -18.25 -6.75 5.12
N LEU A 250 -18.14 -5.61 5.80
CA LEU A 250 -18.62 -5.47 7.17
C LEU A 250 -20.12 -5.79 7.27
N THR A 251 -20.93 -5.25 6.35
CA THR A 251 -22.38 -5.48 6.29
C THR A 251 -22.69 -6.98 6.10
N LEU A 252 -21.98 -7.65 5.20
CA LEU A 252 -22.12 -9.09 4.98
C LEU A 252 -21.78 -9.90 6.23
N VAL A 253 -20.69 -9.57 6.93
CA VAL A 253 -20.30 -10.28 8.16
C VAL A 253 -21.34 -10.10 9.27
N VAL A 254 -21.84 -8.88 9.47
CA VAL A 254 -22.89 -8.60 10.45
C VAL A 254 -24.17 -9.36 10.10
N PHE A 255 -24.58 -9.36 8.84
CA PHE A 255 -25.74 -10.11 8.37
C PHE A 255 -25.59 -11.62 8.63
N LEU A 256 -24.44 -12.21 8.30
CA LEU A 256 -24.18 -13.63 8.54
C LEU A 256 -24.21 -13.99 10.03
N ILE A 257 -23.67 -13.13 10.89
CA ILE A 257 -23.72 -13.35 12.34
C ILE A 257 -25.16 -13.34 12.84
N ASN A 258 -25.97 -12.38 12.38
CA ASN A 258 -27.38 -12.30 12.75
C ASN A 258 -28.23 -13.48 12.24
N LEU A 259 -27.76 -14.23 11.24
CA LEU A 259 -28.42 -15.47 10.79
C LEU A 259 -28.04 -16.69 11.65
N LEU A 260 -26.92 -16.62 12.37
CA LEU A 260 -26.37 -17.74 13.14
C LEU A 260 -26.72 -17.68 14.63
N VAL A 261 -27.23 -16.54 15.10
CA VAL A 261 -27.72 -16.27 16.47
C VAL A 261 -29.24 -16.23 16.47
#